data_AF-A0AA86SKK5-F1
#
_entry.id   AF-A0AA86SKK5-F1
#
_cell.length_a   1.000
_cell.length_b   1.000
_cell.length_c   1.000
_cell.angle_alpha   90.00
_cell.angle_beta   90.00
_cell.angle_gamma   90.00
#
_symmetry.space_group_name_H-M   'P 1'
#
loop_
_entity.id
_entity.type
_entity.pdbx_description
1 polymer ?
#
loop_
_entity_poly.entity_id
_entity_poly.type
_entity_poly.pdbx_seq_one_letter_code
_entity_poly.pdbx_strand_id
1 'polypeptide(L)'
;MSEKASLFYPTRNSSFSKALAFWGQVFLLVLTLILFIQLQHCCMIMRINVDCNSCCRKLRRIILRMKVIENHLIEKQQRRVCVFGRFEPADVAIKIKKKMNRRVEILEVQEMEGEVQNEGE
;
A
#
# COMPACT_ATOMS: atom_id res chain seq x y z
N MET A 1 -2.67 -66.99 -0.43
CA MET A 1 -3.18 -66.62 -1.75
C MET A 1 -4.51 -65.89 -1.54
N SER A 2 -4.52 -64.59 -1.84
CA SER A 2 -5.66 -63.67 -1.96
C SER A 2 -6.54 -63.41 -0.73
N GLU A 3 -6.16 -62.41 0.06
CA GLU A 3 -7.07 -61.65 0.93
C GLU A 3 -7.84 -60.62 0.08
N LYS A 4 -9.16 -60.59 0.24
CA LYS A 4 -10.07 -59.65 -0.43
C LYS A 4 -9.91 -58.25 0.18
N ALA A 5 -9.30 -57.34 -0.55
CA ALA A 5 -9.35 -55.91 -0.24
C ALA A 5 -10.66 -55.30 -0.76
N SER A 6 -11.71 -55.38 0.05
CA SER A 6 -12.89 -54.52 -0.08
C SER A 6 -12.56 -53.14 0.49
N LEU A 7 -12.12 -52.21 -0.36
CA LEU A 7 -12.06 -50.80 -0.02
C LEU A 7 -12.94 -50.01 -0.97
N PHE A 8 -14.19 -49.84 -0.53
CA PHE A 8 -14.97 -48.60 -0.55
C PHE A 8 -14.58 -47.61 -1.66
N TYR A 9 -15.21 -47.72 -2.82
CA TYR A 9 -15.28 -46.64 -3.80
C TYR A 9 -16.32 -45.62 -3.30
N PRO A 10 -15.96 -44.37 -2.95
CA PRO A 10 -16.96 -43.34 -2.72
C PRO A 10 -17.60 -42.96 -4.06
N THR A 11 -18.92 -43.03 -4.08
CA THR A 11 -19.76 -42.61 -5.21
C THR A 11 -19.58 -41.12 -5.50
N ARG A 12 -19.47 -40.79 -6.79
CA ARG A 12 -19.35 -39.43 -7.33
C ARG A 12 -20.61 -38.63 -6.99
N ASN A 13 -20.60 -37.94 -5.85
CA ASN A 13 -21.67 -37.03 -5.46
C ASN A 13 -21.48 -35.68 -6.17
N SER A 14 -22.35 -35.38 -7.14
CA SER A 14 -22.32 -34.19 -8.00
C SER A 14 -22.59 -32.86 -7.26
N SER A 15 -22.92 -32.91 -5.97
CA SER A 15 -23.15 -31.73 -5.14
C SER A 15 -21.89 -31.19 -4.45
N PHE A 16 -20.80 -31.97 -4.36
CA PHE A 16 -19.56 -31.49 -3.72
C PHE A 16 -18.71 -30.56 -4.61
N SER A 17 -18.73 -30.75 -5.94
CA SER A 17 -17.95 -29.91 -6.87
C SER A 17 -18.42 -28.45 -6.91
N LYS A 18 -19.71 -28.18 -6.66
CA LYS A 18 -20.26 -26.81 -6.68
C LYS A 18 -19.78 -25.98 -5.50
N ALA A 19 -19.57 -26.60 -4.34
CA ALA A 19 -19.01 -25.95 -3.17
C ALA A 19 -17.55 -25.56 -3.40
N LEU A 20 -16.70 -26.48 -3.90
CA LEU A 20 -15.30 -26.14 -4.21
C LEU A 20 -15.17 -25.02 -5.25
N ALA A 21 -16.03 -24.99 -6.28
CA ALA A 21 -16.06 -23.91 -7.26
C ALA A 21 -16.46 -22.56 -6.62
N PHE A 22 -17.40 -22.57 -5.66
CA PHE A 22 -17.85 -21.37 -4.96
C PHE A 22 -16.77 -20.81 -4.03
N TRP A 23 -16.12 -21.66 -3.23
CA TRP A 23 -15.00 -21.25 -2.37
C TRP A 23 -13.81 -20.76 -3.19
N GLY A 24 -13.52 -21.39 -4.34
CA GLY A 24 -12.50 -20.92 -5.29
C GLY A 24 -12.80 -19.55 -5.90
N GLN A 25 -14.04 -19.32 -6.34
CA GLN A 25 -14.46 -18.01 -6.87
C GLN A 25 -14.41 -16.91 -5.81
N VAL A 26 -14.89 -17.18 -4.59
CA VAL A 26 -14.83 -16.23 -3.47
C VAL A 26 -13.37 -15.92 -3.10
N PHE A 27 -12.51 -16.93 -3.03
CA PHE A 27 -11.08 -16.73 -2.77
C PHE A 27 -10.40 -15.89 -3.87
N LEU A 28 -10.71 -16.16 -5.14
CA LEU A 28 -10.21 -15.37 -6.27
C LEU A 28 -10.71 -13.92 -6.23
N LEU A 29 -11.97 -13.70 -5.87
CA LEU A 29 -12.53 -12.35 -5.68
C LEU A 29 -11.86 -11.59 -4.53
N VAL A 30 -11.59 -12.28 -3.41
CA VAL A 30 -10.86 -11.68 -2.28
C VAL A 30 -9.41 -11.36 -2.68
N LEU A 31 -8.73 -12.28 -3.37
CA LEU A 31 -7.36 -12.09 -3.82
C LEU A 31 -7.24 -10.95 -4.85
N THR A 32 -8.15 -10.89 -5.82
CA THR A 32 -8.21 -9.79 -6.80
C THR A 32 -8.53 -8.46 -6.14
N LEU A 33 -9.42 -8.42 -5.14
CA LEU A 33 -9.70 -7.21 -4.35
C LEU A 33 -8.47 -6.77 -3.54
N ILE A 34 -7.75 -7.70 -2.90
CA ILE A 34 -6.51 -7.41 -2.17
C ILE A 34 -5.44 -6.89 -3.13
N LEU A 35 -5.26 -7.52 -4.29
CA LEU A 35 -4.31 -7.10 -5.32
C LEU A 35 -4.66 -5.69 -5.82
N PHE A 36 -5.93 -5.43 -6.14
CA PHE A 36 -6.40 -4.12 -6.57
C PHE A 36 -6.17 -3.05 -5.49
N ILE A 37 -6.40 -3.37 -4.22
CA ILE A 37 -6.11 -2.48 -3.10
C ILE A 37 -4.61 -2.15 -3.01
N GLN A 38 -3.73 -3.15 -3.16
CA GLN A 38 -2.27 -2.95 -3.11
C GLN A 38 -1.77 -2.11 -4.29
N LEU A 39 -2.30 -2.32 -5.50
CA LEU A 39 -1.95 -1.54 -6.68
C LEU A 39 -2.23 -0.04 -6.54
N GLN A 40 -3.20 0.35 -5.69
CA GLN A 40 -3.57 1.76 -5.52
C GLN A 40 -2.79 2.48 -4.41
N HIS A 41 -1.75 1.87 -3.84
CA HIS A 41 -0.91 2.51 -2.82
C HIS A 41 0.26 3.25 -3.46
N CYS A 42 0.36 4.54 -3.15
CA CYS A 42 1.45 5.42 -3.57
C CYS A 42 2.41 5.67 -2.40
N CYS A 43 3.70 5.58 -2.68
CA CYS A 43 4.79 6.05 -1.85
C CYS A 43 5.42 7.27 -2.52
N MET A 44 5.56 8.38 -1.79
CA MET A 44 6.20 9.58 -2.32
C MET A 44 7.25 10.10 -1.34
N ILE A 45 8.43 10.40 -1.88
CA ILE A 45 9.52 11.07 -1.17
C ILE A 45 9.60 12.51 -1.66
N MET A 46 9.54 13.46 -0.74
CA MET A 46 9.63 14.89 -1.03
C MET A 46 10.69 15.58 -0.19
N ARG A 47 11.29 16.63 -0.75
CA ARG A 47 12.20 17.53 -0.06
C ARG A 47 11.48 18.80 0.37
N ILE A 48 11.65 19.18 1.64
CA ILE A 48 11.14 20.42 2.20
C ILE A 48 12.08 20.95 3.28
N ASN A 49 12.40 22.25 3.22
CA ASN A 49 13.29 22.88 4.19
C ASN A 49 12.56 23.08 5.53
N VAL A 50 12.95 22.31 6.55
CA VAL A 50 12.37 22.35 7.90
C VAL A 50 13.46 22.47 8.96
N ASP A 51 13.92 23.69 9.21
CA ASP A 51 15.12 23.93 10.05
C ASP A 51 14.78 24.02 11.55
N CYS A 52 13.50 24.19 11.90
CA CYS A 52 13.04 24.47 13.25
C CYS A 52 12.04 23.42 13.78
N ASN A 53 12.00 23.17 15.10
CA ASN A 53 11.08 22.17 15.67
C ASN A 53 9.60 22.56 15.49
N SER A 54 9.27 23.85 15.59
CA SER A 54 7.91 24.33 15.34
C SER A 54 7.49 24.11 13.88
N CYS A 55 8.43 24.24 12.93
CA CYS A 55 8.25 23.94 11.52
C CYS A 55 7.94 22.45 11.32
N CYS A 56 8.71 21.55 11.96
CA CYS A 56 8.47 20.10 11.94
C CYS A 56 7.08 19.76 12.50
N ARG A 57 6.72 20.34 13.66
CA ARG A 57 5.41 20.12 14.28
C ARG A 57 4.26 20.67 13.44
N LYS A 58 4.48 21.75 12.67
CA LYS A 58 3.49 22.29 11.73
C LYS A 58 3.29 21.34 10.55
N LEU A 59 4.37 20.85 9.96
CA LEU A 59 4.33 19.90 8.85
C LEU A 59 3.63 18.60 9.25
N ARG A 60 3.99 18.02 10.39
CA ARG A 60 3.34 16.82 10.93
C ARG A 60 1.84 17.00 11.11
N ARG A 61 1.40 18.16 11.64
CA ARG A 61 -0.03 18.49 11.75
C ARG A 61 -0.74 18.60 10.40
N ILE A 62 -0.06 19.10 9.37
CA ILE A 62 -0.63 19.16 8.02
C ILE A 62 -0.81 17.75 7.47
N ILE A 63 0.21 16.89 7.63
CA ILE A 63 0.18 15.49 7.18
C ILE A 63 -0.94 14.72 7.88
N LEU A 64 -1.01 14.77 9.20
CA LEU A 64 -2.05 14.08 9.98
C LEU A 64 -3.49 14.54 9.68
N ARG A 65 -3.66 15.74 9.11
CA ARG A 65 -4.99 16.22 8.67
C ARG A 65 -5.40 15.67 7.30
N MET A 66 -4.47 15.08 6.55
CA MET A 66 -4.75 14.47 5.25
C MET A 66 -5.13 13.01 5.47
N LYS A 67 -6.44 12.70 5.43
CA LYS A 67 -6.98 11.35 5.67
C LYS A 67 -6.50 10.30 4.66
N VAL A 68 -6.02 10.74 3.50
CA VAL A 68 -5.51 9.89 2.42
C VAL A 68 -4.10 9.36 2.69
N ILE A 69 -3.38 9.96 3.66
CA ILE A 69 -2.06 9.50 4.07
C ILE A 69 -2.23 8.54 5.23
N GLU A 70 -1.72 7.33 5.05
CA GLU A 70 -1.76 6.26 6.04
C GLU A 70 -0.53 6.34 6.94
N ASN A 71 0.67 6.42 6.33
CA ASN A 71 1.95 6.48 7.04
C ASN A 71 2.83 7.64 6.57
N HIS A 72 3.70 8.12 7.45
CA HIS A 72 4.67 9.17 7.12
C HIS A 72 5.97 9.03 7.91
N LEU A 73 7.09 9.36 7.26
CA LEU A 73 8.42 9.49 7.85
C LEU A 73 8.92 10.92 7.62
N ILE A 74 9.50 11.55 8.65
CA ILE A 74 10.06 12.90 8.55
C ILE A 74 11.51 12.86 9.01
N GLU A 75 12.42 13.07 8.07
CA GLU A 75 13.86 13.11 8.31
C GLU A 75 14.35 14.55 8.31
N LYS A 76 14.52 15.11 9.52
CA LYS A 76 14.95 16.51 9.68
C LYS A 76 16.36 16.75 9.13
N GLN A 77 17.27 15.80 9.35
CA GLN A 77 18.68 15.93 8.93
C GLN A 77 18.82 16.00 7.41
N GLN A 78 18.07 15.16 6.69
CA GLN A 78 18.13 15.11 5.22
C GLN A 78 17.15 16.09 4.55
N ARG A 79 16.27 16.75 5.33
CA ARG A 79 15.16 17.59 4.83
C ARG A 79 14.21 16.82 3.90
N ARG A 80 14.02 15.53 4.21
CA ARG A 80 13.21 14.59 3.44
C ARG A 80 11.96 14.20 4.23
N VAL A 81 10.89 13.96 3.49
CA VAL A 81 9.62 13.49 4.02
C VAL A 81 9.08 12.42 3.10
N CYS A 82 8.82 11.25 3.66
CA CYS A 82 8.21 10.13 2.94
C CYS A 82 6.76 10.02 3.40
N VAL A 83 5.83 9.84 2.46
CA VAL A 83 4.41 9.66 2.73
C VAL A 83 3.89 8.47 1.95
N PHE A 84 3.01 7.70 2.59
CA PHE A 84 2.41 6.48 2.04
C PHE A 84 0.90 6.55 2.18
N GLY A 85 0.19 6.08 1.17
CA GLY A 85 -1.26 6.00 1.19
C GLY A 85 -1.85 6.07 -0.22
N ARG A 86 -3.15 6.35 -0.31
CA ARG A 86 -3.87 6.41 -1.58
C ARG A 86 -4.13 7.87 -1.94
N PHE A 87 -3.19 8.47 -2.66
CA PHE A 87 -3.26 9.88 -3.01
C PHE A 87 -2.56 10.16 -4.34
N GLU A 88 -2.95 11.27 -4.95
CA GLU A 88 -2.23 11.86 -6.08
C GLU A 88 -1.00 12.64 -5.56
N PRO A 89 0.24 12.33 -5.99
CA PRO A 89 1.46 12.99 -5.53
C PRO A 89 1.42 14.52 -5.68
N ALA A 90 0.90 14.99 -6.81
CA ALA A 90 0.77 16.41 -7.12
C ALA A 90 -0.11 17.14 -6.10
N ASP A 91 -1.26 16.56 -5.73
CA ASP A 91 -2.20 17.15 -4.78
C ASP A 91 -1.60 17.31 -3.39
N VAL A 92 -0.90 16.27 -2.92
CA VAL A 92 -0.21 16.30 -1.62
C VAL A 92 0.90 17.34 -1.62
N ALA A 93 1.75 17.37 -2.66
CA ALA A 93 2.83 18.33 -2.78
C ALA A 93 2.31 19.78 -2.84
N ILE A 94 1.26 20.05 -3.63
CA ILE A 94 0.62 21.37 -3.72
C ILE A 94 0.03 21.79 -2.37
N LYS A 95 -0.65 20.87 -1.69
CA LYS A 95 -1.28 21.15 -0.38
C LYS A 95 -0.26 21.46 0.69
N ILE A 96 0.84 20.71 0.74
CA ILE A 96 1.96 20.97 1.66
C ILE A 96 2.63 22.31 1.31
N LYS A 97 2.93 22.58 0.03
CA LYS A 97 3.50 23.86 -0.43
C LYS A 97 2.65 25.04 0.02
N LYS A 98 1.33 24.98 -0.20
CA LYS A 98 0.38 26.03 0.22
C LYS A 98 0.32 26.22 1.73
N LYS A 99 0.30 25.14 2.52
CA LYS A 99 0.15 25.22 3.99
C LYS A 99 1.46 25.58 4.73
N MET A 100 2.60 25.16 4.18
CA MET A 100 3.91 25.48 4.73
C MET A 100 4.45 26.82 4.25
N ASN A 101 3.97 27.32 3.10
CA ASN A 101 4.52 28.48 2.41
C ASN A 101 6.03 28.33 2.15
N ARG A 102 6.43 27.15 1.68
CA ARG A 102 7.81 26.77 1.41
C ARG A 102 7.89 25.97 0.12
N ARG A 103 9.08 25.97 -0.51
CA ARG A 103 9.35 25.11 -1.67
C ARG A 103 9.24 23.65 -1.25
N VAL A 104 8.55 22.87 -2.08
CA VAL A 104 8.43 21.41 -1.99
C VAL A 104 8.89 20.88 -3.34
N GLU A 105 9.81 19.92 -3.30
CA GLU A 105 10.31 19.20 -4.48
C GLU A 105 9.96 17.73 -4.30
N ILE A 106 9.34 17.13 -5.31
CA ILE A 106 9.13 15.68 -5.32
C ILE A 106 10.44 15.06 -5.80
N LEU A 107 11.00 14.15 -5.00
CA LEU A 107 12.23 13.44 -5.35
C LEU A 107 11.90 12.14 -6.06
N GLU A 108 10.95 11.39 -5.52
CA GLU A 108 10.59 10.06 -5.99
C GLU A 108 9.11 9.79 -5.74
N VAL A 109 8.51 9.05 -6.67
CA VAL A 109 7.14 8.54 -6.57
C VAL A 109 7.21 7.08 -6.99
N GLN A 110 6.76 6.20 -6.10
CA GLN A 110 6.60 4.78 -6.37
C GLN A 110 5.11 4.46 -6.25
N GLU A 111 4.51 4.03 -7.34
CA GLU A 111 3.20 3.41 -7.34
C GLU A 111 3.45 1.91 -7.19
N MET A 112 2.80 1.26 -6.22
CA MET A 112 3.04 -0.15 -5.92
C MET A 112 2.49 -1.07 -7.03
N GLU A 113 3.15 -1.09 -8.19
CA GLU A 113 3.20 -2.23 -9.08
C GLU A 113 4.57 -2.89 -8.92
N GLY A 114 4.81 -3.43 -7.71
CA GLY A 114 5.90 -4.35 -7.37
C GLY A 114 7.25 -4.16 -8.05
N GLU A 115 8.02 -3.14 -7.66
CA GLU A 115 9.48 -3.17 -7.81
C GLU A 115 10.17 -2.59 -6.56
N VAL A 116 10.93 -3.45 -5.87
CA VAL A 116 11.86 -3.09 -4.80
C VAL A 116 13.20 -2.74 -5.44
N GLN A 117 13.58 -1.47 -5.49
CA GLN A 117 14.91 -0.96 -5.84
C GLN A 117 15.00 0.50 -5.37
N ASN A 118 15.99 1.05 -4.67
CA ASN A 118 17.31 0.62 -4.22
C ASN A 118 17.64 1.39 -2.92
N GLU A 119 18.18 0.72 -1.90
CA GLU A 119 18.98 1.41 -0.88
C GLU A 119 20.31 1.80 -1.54
N GLY A 120 20.50 3.12 -1.71
CA GLY A 120 21.76 3.68 -2.19
C GLY A 120 22.83 3.59 -1.09
N GLU A 121 23.90 2.87 -1.44
CA GLU A 121 25.33 3.09 -1.14
C GLU A 121 25.71 3.97 0.08
#